data_AF-A0A1M7YBU6-F1
#
_entry.id   AF-A0A1M7YBU6-F1
#
_cell.length_a   1.000
_cell.length_b   1.000
_cell.length_c   1.000
_cell.angle_alpha   90.00
_cell.angle_beta   90.00
_cell.angle_gamma   90.00
#
_symmetry.space_group_name_H-M   'P 1'
#
loop_
_entity.id
_entity.type
_entity.pdbx_description
1 polymer ?
#
loop_
_entity_poly.entity_id
_entity_poly.type
_entity_poly.pdbx_seq_one_letter_code
_entity_poly.pdbx_strand_id
1 'polypeptide(L)'
;MKKTIQVTYYECPVCGYNHTDRQKVYKHFTSHPIKVNEIVYCKICGAGWNVKARGKEAAIRKAEECFQKHQEEGNIDEVATEAFFLSHGAFGYVRKVET
;
A
#
# COMPACT_ATOMS: atom_id res chain seq x y z
N MET A 1 -38.31 -5.57 -30.11
CA MET A 1 -37.51 -4.82 -29.12
C MET A 1 -36.46 -5.76 -28.55
N LYS A 2 -35.16 -5.48 -28.71
CA LYS A 2 -34.09 -6.32 -28.11
C LYS A 2 -33.93 -5.93 -26.65
N LYS A 3 -34.10 -6.89 -25.74
CA LYS A 3 -33.91 -6.68 -24.30
C LYS A 3 -32.42 -6.76 -24.01
N THR A 4 -31.80 -5.63 -23.68
CA THR A 4 -30.41 -5.60 -23.21
C THR A 4 -30.40 -6.12 -21.77
N ILE A 5 -29.72 -7.23 -21.52
CA ILE A 5 -29.54 -7.77 -20.17
C ILE A 5 -28.18 -7.28 -19.68
N GLN A 6 -28.18 -6.47 -18.62
CA GLN A 6 -26.95 -6.08 -17.92
C GLN A 6 -26.61 -7.16 -16.90
N VAL A 7 -25.40 -7.72 -16.98
CA VAL A 7 -24.90 -8.74 -16.06
C VAL A 7 -23.63 -8.20 -15.41
N THR A 8 -23.61 -8.15 -14.09
CA THR A 8 -22.43 -7.74 -13.31
C THR A 8 -21.58 -8.97 -13.00
N TYR A 9 -20.28 -8.86 -13.26
CA TYR A 9 -19.28 -9.85 -12.87
C TYR A 9 -18.41 -9.27 -11.77
N TYR A 10 -18.05 -10.12 -10.82
CA TYR A 10 -17.02 -9.84 -9.82
C TYR A 10 -15.75 -10.54 -10.27
N GLU A 11 -14.60 -9.86 -10.19
CA GLU A 11 -13.31 -10.39 -10.63
C GLU A 11 -12.31 -10.42 -9.48
N CYS A 12 -11.53 -11.50 -9.40
CA CYS A 12 -10.46 -11.67 -8.43
C CYS A 12 -9.22 -10.87 -8.86
N PRO A 13 -8.74 -9.94 -8.03
CA PRO A 13 -7.60 -9.08 -8.38
C PRO A 13 -6.26 -9.83 -8.46
N VAL A 14 -6.20 -11.06 -7.95
CA VAL A 14 -4.95 -11.86 -7.90
C VAL A 14 -4.71 -12.61 -9.21
N CYS A 15 -5.77 -13.09 -9.88
CA CYS A 15 -5.64 -13.98 -11.03
C CYS A 15 -6.72 -13.81 -12.12
N GLY A 16 -7.64 -12.86 -11.99
CA GLY A 16 -8.68 -12.60 -13.00
C GLY A 16 -9.85 -13.61 -13.01
N TYR A 17 -9.89 -14.56 -12.06
CA TYR A 17 -11.07 -15.43 -11.92
C TYR A 17 -12.32 -14.58 -11.65
N ASN A 18 -13.37 -14.75 -12.45
CA ASN A 18 -14.60 -13.99 -12.30
C ASN A 18 -15.84 -14.88 -12.21
N HIS A 19 -16.88 -14.35 -11.57
CA HIS A 19 -18.21 -14.95 -11.51
C HIS A 19 -19.26 -13.85 -11.29
N THR A 20 -20.49 -14.10 -11.73
CA THR A 20 -21.66 -13.23 -11.44
C THR A 20 -22.11 -13.25 -9.98
N ASP A 21 -21.51 -14.11 -9.14
CA ASP A 21 -21.86 -14.28 -7.73
C ASP A 21 -20.65 -13.87 -6.89
N ARG A 22 -20.83 -12.78 -6.13
CA ARG A 22 -19.82 -12.21 -5.26
C ARG A 22 -19.28 -13.22 -4.25
N GLN A 23 -20.13 -14.10 -3.70
CA GLN A 23 -19.69 -15.04 -2.67
C GLN A 23 -18.72 -16.08 -3.21
N LYS A 24 -18.89 -16.51 -4.47
CA LYS A 24 -17.97 -17.44 -5.12
C LYS A 24 -16.61 -16.81 -5.36
N VAL A 25 -16.58 -15.56 -5.82
CA VAL A 25 -15.33 -14.82 -6.01
C VAL A 25 -14.64 -14.55 -4.67
N TYR A 26 -15.40 -14.24 -3.62
CA TYR A 26 -14.85 -14.08 -2.27
C TYR A 26 -14.23 -15.39 -1.73
N LYS A 27 -14.94 -16.52 -1.81
CA LYS A 27 -14.42 -17.83 -1.39
C LYS A 27 -13.16 -18.21 -2.19
N HIS A 28 -13.17 -17.97 -3.50
CA HIS A 28 -11.99 -18.13 -4.34
C HIS A 28 -10.83 -17.24 -3.85
N PHE A 29 -11.08 -15.95 -3.60
CA PHE A 29 -10.05 -15.02 -3.14
C PHE A 29 -9.40 -15.47 -1.84
N THR A 30 -10.19 -15.97 -0.88
CA THR A 30 -9.67 -16.49 0.40
C THR A 30 -8.82 -17.76 0.28
N SER A 31 -8.86 -18.45 -0.86
CA SER A 31 -8.00 -19.61 -1.12
C SER A 31 -6.57 -19.24 -1.52
N HIS A 32 -6.36 -17.98 -1.94
CA HIS A 32 -5.01 -17.51 -2.25
C HIS A 32 -4.18 -17.46 -0.97
N PRO A 33 -2.96 -18.01 -0.97
CA PRO A 33 -2.08 -17.90 0.17
C PRO A 33 -1.67 -16.44 0.36
N ILE A 34 -2.18 -15.79 1.41
CA ILE A 34 -1.74 -14.45 1.80
C ILE A 34 -0.35 -14.60 2.43
N LYS A 35 0.69 -14.34 1.64
CA LYS A 35 2.06 -14.20 2.17
C LYS A 35 2.23 -12.79 2.70
N VAL A 36 2.12 -12.64 4.02
CA VAL A 36 2.50 -11.38 4.67
C VAL A 36 4.02 -11.30 4.65
N ASN A 37 4.57 -10.51 3.74
CA ASN A 37 5.96 -10.13 3.82
C ASN A 37 6.08 -9.04 4.89
N GLU A 38 6.90 -9.24 5.91
CA GLU A 38 7.24 -8.16 6.83
C GLU A 38 8.03 -7.11 6.04
N ILE A 39 7.48 -5.90 5.99
CA ILE A 39 8.08 -4.74 5.34
C ILE A 39 8.37 -3.71 6.42
N VAL A 40 9.60 -3.19 6.43
CA VAL A 40 9.95 -2.01 7.23
C VAL A 40 9.75 -0.79 6.35
N TYR A 41 9.03 0.21 6.86
CA TYR A 41 8.72 1.42 6.10
C TYR A 41 9.44 2.64 6.64
N CYS A 42 9.80 3.57 5.75
CA CYS A 42 10.10 4.94 6.12
C CYS A 42 8.77 5.62 6.47
N LYS A 43 8.66 6.17 7.69
CA LYS A 43 7.41 6.81 8.14
C LYS A 43 7.10 8.12 7.43
N ILE A 44 8.09 8.74 6.79
CA ILE A 44 7.92 10.02 6.08
C ILE A 44 7.35 9.80 4.69
N CYS A 45 8.01 8.99 3.87
CA CYS A 45 7.64 8.82 2.46
C CYS A 45 6.87 7.52 2.16
N GLY A 46 6.77 6.59 3.12
CA GLY A 46 6.10 5.30 2.92
C GLY A 46 6.91 4.29 2.08
N ALA A 47 8.15 4.58 1.70
CA ALA A 47 9.04 3.61 1.06
C ALA A 47 9.25 2.39 1.95
N GLY A 48 9.21 1.18 1.38
CA GLY A 48 9.23 -0.09 2.11
C GLY A 48 10.35 -1.04 1.69
N TRP A 49 10.96 -1.72 2.66
CA TRP A 49 11.99 -2.73 2.45
C TRP A 49 11.58 -4.09 3.02
N ASN A 50 11.70 -5.13 2.19
CA ASN A 50 11.29 -6.48 2.53
C ASN A 50 12.31 -7.16 3.47
N VAL A 51 11.84 -7.55 4.65
CA VAL A 51 12.65 -8.23 5.69
C VAL A 51 13.14 -9.58 5.23
N LYS A 52 12.32 -10.36 4.52
CA LYS A 52 12.71 -11.68 4.02
C LYS A 52 13.86 -11.60 2.99
N ALA A 53 13.90 -10.54 2.20
CA ALA A 53 14.92 -10.36 1.17
C ALA A 53 16.27 -9.86 1.72
N ARG A 54 16.27 -9.10 2.82
CA ARG A 54 17.48 -8.39 3.31
C ARG A 54 17.89 -8.73 4.73
N GLY A 55 17.02 -9.36 5.50
CA GLY A 55 17.13 -9.42 6.96
C GLY A 55 16.54 -8.18 7.63
N LYS A 56 16.08 -8.34 8.86
CA LYS A 56 15.38 -7.30 9.62
C LYS A 56 16.23 -6.07 9.86
N GLU A 57 17.47 -6.26 10.33
CA GLU A 57 18.40 -5.17 10.62
C GLU A 57 18.75 -4.34 9.38
N ALA A 58 19.00 -5.00 8.24
CA ALA A 58 19.31 -4.31 7.00
C ALA A 58 18.09 -3.55 6.42
N ALA A 59 16.88 -4.07 6.63
CA ALA A 59 15.65 -3.37 6.26
C ALA A 59 15.42 -2.12 7.13
N ILE A 60 15.67 -2.23 8.45
CA ILE A 60 15.62 -1.10 9.39
C ILE A 60 16.64 -0.03 9.01
N ARG A 61 17.91 -0.40 8.84
CA ARG A 61 18.97 0.54 8.47
C ARG A 61 18.64 1.30 7.18
N LYS A 62 18.03 0.63 6.19
CA LYS A 62 17.61 1.28 4.94
C LYS A 62 16.46 2.27 5.12
N ALA A 63 15.52 1.98 6.01
CA ALA A 63 14.46 2.92 6.36
C ALA A 63 15.01 4.16 7.09
N GLU A 64 16.00 3.96 7.96
CA GLU A 64 16.71 5.04 8.66
C GLU A 64 17.54 5.90 7.70
N GLU A 65 18.32 5.28 6.81
CA GLU A 65 19.07 5.99 5.75
C GLU A 65 18.12 6.83 4.88
N CYS A 66 16.95 6.31 4.53
CA CYS A 66 15.93 7.05 3.78
C CYS A 66 15.41 8.25 4.57
N PHE A 67 15.17 8.08 5.87
CA PHE A 67 14.74 9.18 6.73
C PHE A 67 15.82 10.27 6.83
N GLN A 68 17.08 9.89 7.07
CA GLN A 68 18.20 10.83 7.14
C GLN A 68 18.34 11.63 5.84
N LYS A 69 18.18 10.98 4.69
CA LYS A 69 18.21 11.66 3.40
C LYS A 69 17.14 12.77 3.30
N HIS A 70 15.92 12.53 3.78
CA HIS A 70 14.88 13.58 3.81
C HIS A 70 15.23 14.73 4.76
N GLN A 71 15.95 14.45 5.85
CA GLN A 71 16.46 15.48 6.74
C GLN A 71 17.52 16.34 6.06
N GLU A 72 18.48 15.71 5.38
CA GLU A 72 19.55 16.39 4.65
C GLU A 72 19.02 17.24 3.48
N GLU A 73 18.01 16.74 2.78
CA GLU A 73 17.34 17.47 1.69
C GLU A 73 16.36 18.54 2.19
N GLY A 74 16.03 18.55 3.50
CA GLY A 74 15.10 19.51 4.10
C GLY A 74 13.65 19.39 3.60
N ASN A 75 13.28 18.25 2.99
CA ASN A 75 11.99 18.06 2.31
C ASN A 75 10.97 17.24 3.12
N ILE A 76 11.22 17.03 4.43
CA ILE A 76 10.40 16.15 5.27
C ILE A 76 8.92 16.52 5.23
N ASP A 77 8.57 17.79 5.42
CA ASP A 77 7.17 18.21 5.52
C ASP A 77 6.41 18.06 4.20
N GLU A 78 7.07 18.38 3.08
CA GLU A 78 6.50 18.23 1.74
C GLU A 78 6.22 16.75 1.45
N VAL A 79 7.24 15.91 1.62
CA VAL A 79 7.15 14.46 1.36
C VAL A 79 6.18 13.78 2.32
N ALA A 80 6.18 14.16 3.60
CA ALA A 80 5.24 13.64 4.59
C ALA A 80 3.79 14.01 4.24
N THR A 81 3.56 15.23 3.74
CA THR A 81 2.22 15.67 3.33
C THR A 81 1.75 14.90 2.10
N GLU A 82 2.62 14.74 1.09
CA GLU A 82 2.32 13.97 -0.11
C GLU A 82 2.00 12.51 0.24
N ALA A 83 2.87 11.87 1.04
CA ALA A 83 2.67 10.50 1.48
C ALA A 83 1.37 10.34 2.26
N PHE A 84 0.99 11.31 3.09
CA PHE A 84 -0.27 11.30 3.82
C PHE A 84 -1.46 11.25 2.87
N PHE A 85 -1.51 12.12 1.86
CA PHE A 85 -2.64 12.14 0.93
C PHE A 85 -2.68 10.91 0.02
N LEU A 86 -1.54 10.46 -0.53
CA LEU A 86 -1.48 9.29 -1.40
C LEU A 86 -1.82 7.99 -0.66
N SER A 87 -1.40 7.88 0.60
CA SER A 87 -1.63 6.69 1.42
C SER A 87 -2.92 6.74 2.24
N HIS A 88 -3.73 7.80 2.09
CA HIS A 88 -4.93 8.02 2.90
C HIS A 88 -4.64 7.98 4.42
N GLY A 89 -3.50 8.56 4.82
CA GLY A 89 -3.07 8.69 6.21
C GLY A 89 -2.32 7.50 6.79
N ALA A 90 -1.96 6.48 5.99
CA ALA A 90 -1.17 5.36 6.48
C ALA A 90 0.32 5.72 6.72
N PHE A 91 0.84 6.69 5.97
CA PHE A 91 2.21 7.19 6.06
C PHE A 91 2.24 8.72 6.07
N GLY A 92 3.36 9.30 6.50
CA GLY A 92 3.53 10.74 6.54
C GLY A 92 2.66 11.44 7.58
N TYR A 93 2.61 12.76 7.49
CA TYR A 93 1.83 13.64 8.35
C TYR A 93 1.53 14.95 7.62
N VAL A 94 0.54 15.70 8.12
CA VAL A 94 0.26 17.06 7.66
C VAL A 94 0.61 18.04 8.76
N ARG A 95 1.48 19.01 8.45
CA ARG A 95 1.76 20.12 9.36
C ARG A 95 0.56 21.04 9.41
N LYS A 96 -0.04 21.24 10.60
CA LYS A 96 -1.05 22.27 10.80
C LYS A 96 -0.35 23.59 11.10
N VAL A 97 -0.72 24.65 10.36
CA VAL A 97 -0.32 26.02 10.68
C VAL A 97 -1.57 26.71 11.21
N GLU A 98 -1.55 27.09 12.48
CA GLU A 98 -2.59 27.93 13.06
C GLU A 98 -2.25 29.38 12.70
N THR A 99 -3.19 30.06 12.06
CA THR A 99 -3.13 31.49 11.69
C THR A 99 -3.95 32.32 12.64
#